data_AF-A0A937V9J7-F1
#
_entry.id   AF-A0A937V9J7-F1
#
_cell.length_a   1.000
_cell.length_b   1.000
_cell.length_c   1.000
_cell.angle_alpha   90.00
_cell.angle_beta   90.00
_cell.angle_gamma   90.00
#
_symmetry.space_group_name_H-M   'P 1'
#
loop_
_entity.id
_entity.type
_entity.pdbx_description
1 polymer ?
#
loop_
_entity_poly.entity_id
_entity_poly.type
_entity_poly.pdbx_seq_one_letter_code
_entity_poly.pdbx_strand_id
1 'polypeptide(L)'
;EGASLPAVQTILNAEPAAVTPAPRPEGRQTSPLQRERQRISLVYVPRDPALALQGSLATTLMTWTKEICRAHDFIPIDIHIRPDALCLSVDLPVNTSPPSAAHRVRQELSRHIAETYPSQAAAATSGRFWTSRYLLMSGEPPTSQRISEFVRETRGTSPLRPHR
;
A
#
# COMPACT_ATOMS: atom_id res chain seq x y z
N GLU A 1 22.71 21.50 7.09
CA GLU A 1 22.31 20.31 6.30
C GLU A 1 21.26 19.53 7.07
N GLY A 2 19.98 19.69 6.70
CA GLY A 2 18.87 19.03 7.37
C GLY A 2 18.53 17.75 6.63
N ALA A 3 19.02 16.61 7.12
CA ALA A 3 18.54 15.30 6.69
C ALA A 3 17.07 15.18 7.14
N SER A 4 16.14 15.45 6.22
CA SER A 4 14.72 15.21 6.43
C SER A 4 14.52 13.71 6.56
N LEU A 5 14.40 13.22 7.79
CA LEU A 5 14.12 11.82 8.08
C LEU A 5 12.84 11.39 7.31
N PRO A 6 12.83 10.21 6.66
CA PRO A 6 11.61 9.71 6.05
C PRO A 6 10.59 9.47 7.17
N ALA A 7 9.46 10.17 7.09
CA ALA A 7 8.35 9.96 8.03
C ALA A 7 7.78 8.56 7.80
N VAL A 8 8.14 7.62 8.69
CA VAL A 8 7.55 6.28 8.74
C VAL A 8 6.22 6.36 9.45
N GLN A 9 5.13 6.35 8.69
CA GLN A 9 3.78 6.36 9.25
C GLN A 9 3.19 4.96 9.18
N THR A 10 3.17 4.27 10.33
CA THR A 10 2.43 3.02 10.48
C THR A 10 0.97 3.34 10.73
N ILE A 11 0.20 3.48 9.65
CA ILE A 11 -1.22 3.83 9.73
C ILE A 11 -2.02 2.57 10.04
N LEU A 12 -2.46 2.45 11.30
CA LEU A 12 -3.59 1.60 11.66
C LEU A 12 -4.83 2.19 11.00
N ASN A 13 -5.64 1.35 10.35
CA ASN A 13 -6.83 1.70 9.57
C ASN A 13 -7.79 2.67 10.30
N ALA A 14 -7.43 3.95 10.34
CA ALA A 14 -8.31 5.06 10.57
C ALA A 14 -9.08 5.22 9.26
N GLU A 15 -10.39 5.12 9.35
CA GLU A 15 -11.29 5.47 8.27
C GLU A 15 -10.84 6.84 7.72
N PRO A 16 -10.51 6.95 6.41
CA PRO A 16 -10.11 8.24 5.89
C PRO A 16 -11.32 9.16 6.04
N ALA A 17 -11.17 10.21 6.86
CA ALA A 17 -12.10 11.33 6.88
C ALA A 17 -12.40 11.67 5.42
N ALA A 18 -13.66 11.50 5.02
CA ALA A 18 -14.11 11.58 3.65
C ALA A 18 -13.54 12.86 3.02
N VAL A 19 -12.52 12.72 2.16
CA VAL A 19 -12.06 13.83 1.37
C VAL A 19 -13.14 14.02 0.31
N THR A 20 -13.93 15.07 0.51
CA THR A 20 -14.93 15.56 -0.43
C THR A 20 -14.34 15.52 -1.85
N PRO A 21 -15.04 14.95 -2.85
CA PRO A 21 -14.57 15.06 -4.23
C PRO A 21 -14.56 16.54 -4.59
N ALA A 22 -13.36 17.12 -4.72
CA ALA A 22 -13.21 18.49 -5.18
C ALA A 22 -13.82 18.61 -6.59
N PRO A 23 -14.59 19.69 -6.85
CA PRO A 23 -15.22 19.90 -8.15
C PRO A 23 -14.17 20.16 -9.23
N ARG A 24 -14.38 19.58 -10.41
CA ARG A 24 -13.76 20.01 -11.68
C ARG A 24 -14.80 20.80 -12.47
N PRO A 25 -14.45 21.63 -13.48
CA PRO A 25 -13.14 22.22 -13.83
C PRO A 25 -13.25 23.74 -14.09
N GLU A 26 -12.17 24.53 -13.97
CA GLU A 26 -12.02 25.79 -14.74
C GLU A 26 -10.63 26.39 -14.52
N GLY A 27 -9.97 26.81 -15.61
CA GLY A 27 -8.72 27.56 -15.55
C GLY A 27 -7.46 26.74 -15.75
N ARG A 28 -6.95 26.78 -16.98
CA ARG A 28 -5.62 26.35 -17.40
C ARG A 28 -4.54 27.13 -16.62
N GLN A 29 -4.15 26.63 -15.45
CA GLN A 29 -2.89 27.00 -14.79
C GLN A 29 -2.16 25.71 -14.43
N THR A 30 -1.19 25.31 -15.25
CA THR A 30 -0.22 24.27 -14.87
C THR A 30 0.73 24.84 -13.84
N SER A 31 0.27 24.97 -12.60
CA SER A 31 1.10 25.44 -11.48
C SER A 31 2.32 24.52 -11.32
N PRO A 32 3.53 25.05 -11.04
CA PRO A 32 4.72 24.22 -10.81
C PRO A 32 4.53 23.18 -9.68
N LEU A 33 3.66 23.47 -8.72
CA LEU A 33 3.21 22.55 -7.66
C LEU A 33 2.56 21.25 -8.21
N GLN A 34 1.99 21.25 -9.41
CA GLN A 34 1.42 20.05 -10.05
C GLN A 34 2.49 19.09 -10.61
N ARG A 35 3.73 19.57 -10.75
CA ARG A 35 4.88 18.74 -11.16
C ARG A 35 5.59 18.12 -9.97
N GLU A 36 5.35 18.64 -8.78
CA GLU A 36 5.90 18.06 -7.57
C GLU A 36 5.20 16.72 -7.34
N ARG A 37 6.03 15.68 -7.37
CA ARG A 37 5.61 14.34 -7.06
C ARG A 37 6.34 13.91 -5.80
N GLN A 38 5.61 13.21 -4.95
CA GLN A 38 6.14 12.57 -3.77
C GLN A 38 6.24 11.08 -4.04
N ARG A 39 7.45 10.55 -3.84
CA ARG A 39 7.65 9.12 -3.80
C ARG A 39 7.10 8.60 -2.48
N ILE A 40 6.29 7.55 -2.56
CA ILE A 40 5.84 6.82 -1.39
C ILE A 40 6.09 5.33 -1.60
N SER A 41 6.22 4.63 -0.49
CA SER A 41 6.37 3.19 -0.43
C SER A 41 5.31 2.61 0.47
N LEU A 42 4.61 1.61 -0.06
CA LEU A 42 3.45 0.97 0.52
C LEU A 42 3.76 -0.49 0.73
N VAL A 43 3.49 -1.01 1.93
CA VAL A 43 3.64 -2.43 2.23
C VAL A 43 2.32 -3.00 2.74
N TYR A 44 1.79 -3.97 2.00
CA TYR A 44 0.59 -4.71 2.36
C TYR A 44 0.96 -6.13 2.76
N VAL A 45 0.45 -6.57 3.90
CA VAL A 45 0.71 -7.91 4.43
C VAL A 45 -0.59 -8.71 4.35
N PRO A 46 -0.59 -9.91 3.75
CA PRO A 46 -1.74 -10.80 3.78
C PRO A 46 -1.99 -11.24 5.23
N ARG A 47 -3.29 -11.34 5.59
CA ARG A 47 -3.66 -11.65 6.98
C ARG A 47 -3.30 -13.09 7.35
N ASP A 48 -3.44 -14.01 6.40
CA ASP A 48 -3.16 -15.42 6.61
C ASP A 48 -1.89 -15.84 5.89
N PRO A 49 -0.91 -16.46 6.56
CA PRO A 49 0.33 -16.91 5.95
C PRO A 49 0.13 -18.09 4.97
N ALA A 50 -0.99 -18.83 5.06
CA ALA A 50 -1.33 -19.86 4.08
C ALA A 50 -1.78 -19.25 2.74
N LEU A 51 -2.25 -17.99 2.75
CA LEU A 51 -2.58 -17.20 1.56
C LEU A 51 -1.33 -16.47 1.03
N ALA A 52 -0.24 -17.22 0.85
CA ALA A 52 1.01 -16.67 0.34
C ALA A 52 0.81 -16.05 -1.05
N LEU A 53 1.34 -14.83 -1.25
CA LEU A 53 1.31 -14.11 -2.52
C LEU A 53 2.32 -14.69 -3.51
N GLN A 54 2.06 -15.89 -4.03
CA GLN A 54 3.01 -16.62 -4.88
C GLN A 54 2.36 -17.24 -6.11
N GLY A 55 3.20 -17.59 -7.09
CA GLY A 55 2.77 -18.20 -8.36
C GLY A 55 1.88 -17.28 -9.19
N SER A 56 0.76 -17.81 -9.68
CA SER A 56 -0.19 -17.08 -10.52
C SER A 56 -0.78 -15.86 -9.83
N LEU A 57 -1.02 -15.91 -8.51
CA LEU A 57 -1.54 -14.77 -7.76
C LEU A 57 -0.56 -13.59 -7.79
N ALA A 58 0.74 -13.84 -7.63
CA ALA A 58 1.76 -12.79 -7.67
C ALA A 58 1.81 -12.11 -9.04
N THR A 59 1.82 -12.89 -10.12
CA THR A 59 1.82 -12.34 -11.49
C THR A 59 0.58 -11.49 -11.75
N THR A 60 -0.58 -11.97 -11.30
CA THR A 60 -1.85 -11.27 -11.46
C THR A 60 -1.89 -9.98 -10.62
N LEU A 61 -1.42 -10.02 -9.36
CA LEU A 61 -1.30 -8.85 -8.50
C LEU A 61 -0.38 -7.79 -9.10
N MET A 62 0.75 -8.20 -9.70
CA MET A 62 1.64 -7.27 -10.39
C MET A 62 0.92 -6.56 -11.53
N THR A 63 0.14 -7.32 -12.31
CA THR A 63 -0.63 -6.80 -13.45
C THR A 63 -1.70 -5.83 -12.97
N TRP A 64 -2.50 -6.21 -11.98
CA TRP A 64 -3.52 -5.31 -11.40
C TRP A 64 -2.91 -4.07 -10.78
N THR A 65 -1.81 -4.19 -10.06
CA THR A 65 -1.13 -3.04 -9.46
C THR A 65 -0.71 -2.04 -10.54
N LYS A 66 -0.16 -2.51 -11.65
CA LYS A 66 0.20 -1.65 -12.80
C LYS A 66 -1.02 -0.98 -13.43
N GLU A 67 -2.10 -1.73 -13.64
CA GLU A 67 -3.34 -1.20 -14.21
C GLU A 67 -3.99 -0.15 -13.29
N ILE A 68 -4.05 -0.41 -11.98
CA ILE A 68 -4.56 0.52 -10.96
C ILE A 68 -3.70 1.79 -10.93
N CYS A 69 -2.36 1.66 -10.94
CA CYS A 69 -1.47 2.80 -11.00
C CYS A 69 -1.71 3.63 -12.27
N ARG A 70 -1.84 2.98 -13.43
CA ARG A 70 -2.13 3.64 -14.70
C ARG A 70 -3.48 4.36 -14.70
N ALA A 71 -4.50 3.77 -14.09
CA ALA A 71 -5.84 4.35 -13.99
C ALA A 71 -5.89 5.59 -13.08
N HIS A 72 -4.98 5.70 -12.12
CA HIS A 72 -4.94 6.79 -11.14
C HIS A 72 -3.84 7.84 -11.37
N ASP A 73 -3.14 7.80 -12.50
CA ASP A 73 -1.98 8.66 -12.79
C ASP A 73 -0.83 8.49 -11.77
N PHE A 74 -0.72 7.30 -11.17
CA PHE A 74 0.39 6.95 -10.29
C PHE A 74 1.51 6.34 -11.11
N ILE A 75 2.75 6.74 -10.85
CA ILE A 75 3.91 6.15 -11.54
C ILE A 75 4.48 5.04 -10.67
N PRO A 76 4.34 3.76 -11.04
CA PRO A 76 5.01 2.69 -10.34
C PRO A 76 6.52 2.81 -10.59
N ILE A 77 7.27 3.06 -9.52
CA ILE A 77 8.73 3.07 -9.56
C ILE A 77 9.26 1.66 -9.44
N ASP A 78 8.70 0.89 -8.49
CA ASP A 78 9.23 -0.40 -8.11
C ASP A 78 8.14 -1.24 -7.44
N ILE A 79 8.00 -2.51 -7.82
CA ILE A 79 6.94 -3.41 -7.34
C ILE A 79 7.59 -4.73 -6.95
N HIS A 80 7.57 -5.04 -5.66
CA HIS A 80 8.08 -6.30 -5.11
C HIS A 80 6.96 -7.08 -4.47
N ILE A 81 6.65 -8.22 -5.05
CA ILE A 81 5.67 -9.14 -4.48
C ILE A 81 6.44 -10.25 -3.79
N ARG A 82 6.43 -10.22 -2.46
CA ARG A 82 6.95 -11.29 -1.62
C ARG A 82 5.76 -12.18 -1.23
N PRO A 83 5.98 -13.49 -1.01
CA PRO A 83 4.93 -14.39 -0.52
C PRO A 83 4.29 -13.87 0.78
N ASP A 84 5.07 -13.10 1.55
CA ASP A 84 4.71 -12.56 2.85
C ASP A 84 4.21 -11.11 2.82
N ALA A 85 4.50 -10.35 1.77
CA ALA A 85 4.22 -8.92 1.71
C ALA A 85 4.29 -8.38 0.28
N LEU A 86 3.33 -7.54 -0.10
CA LEU A 86 3.39 -6.74 -1.31
C LEU A 86 4.00 -5.38 -0.98
N CYS A 87 5.16 -5.08 -1.56
CA CYS A 87 5.83 -3.79 -1.45
C CYS A 87 5.69 -3.04 -2.78
N LEU A 88 5.20 -1.82 -2.72
CA LEU A 88 4.92 -0.98 -3.87
C LEU A 88 5.50 0.40 -3.65
N SER A 89 6.43 0.81 -4.50
CA SER A 89 6.96 2.16 -4.54
C SER A 89 6.33 2.90 -5.71
N VAL A 90 5.63 3.99 -5.43
CA VAL A 90 4.92 4.80 -6.43
C VAL A 90 5.22 6.28 -6.24
N ASP A 91 5.30 6.99 -7.35
CA ASP A 91 5.37 8.43 -7.40
C ASP A 91 3.96 8.99 -7.56
N LEU A 92 3.52 9.76 -6.58
CA LEU A 92 2.18 10.38 -6.54
C LEU A 92 2.32 11.89 -6.73
N PRO A 93 1.37 12.56 -7.38
CA PRO A 93 1.31 14.02 -7.34
C PRO A 93 1.11 14.50 -5.88
N VAL A 94 1.79 15.58 -5.46
CA VAL A 94 1.72 16.11 -4.08
C VAL A 94 0.31 16.51 -3.65
N ASN A 95 -0.59 16.75 -4.60
CA ASN A 95 -2.00 17.03 -4.34
C ASN A 95 -2.81 15.79 -3.91
N THR A 96 -2.22 14.59 -3.98
CA THR A 96 -2.85 13.33 -3.55
C THR A 96 -2.32 12.91 -2.19
N SER A 97 -3.22 12.68 -1.23
CA SER A 97 -2.86 12.17 0.08
C SER A 97 -2.33 10.73 -0.01
N PRO A 98 -1.10 10.45 0.45
CA PRO A 98 -0.54 9.10 0.49
C PRO A 98 -1.46 8.04 1.13
N PRO A 99 -2.10 8.28 2.30
CA PRO A 99 -2.99 7.28 2.90
C PRO A 99 -4.20 6.98 2.03
N SER A 100 -4.74 7.97 1.32
CA SER A 100 -5.88 7.80 0.42
C SER A 100 -5.50 6.98 -0.81
N ALA A 101 -4.31 7.22 -1.39
CA ALA A 101 -3.77 6.40 -2.49
C ALA A 101 -3.56 4.95 -2.04
N ALA A 102 -2.93 4.75 -0.87
CA ALA A 102 -2.72 3.43 -0.29
C ALA A 102 -4.04 2.67 -0.07
N HIS A 103 -5.05 3.37 0.44
CA HIS A 103 -6.35 2.79 0.69
C HIS A 103 -7.05 2.38 -0.60
N ARG A 104 -7.02 3.25 -1.62
CA ARG A 104 -7.61 2.96 -2.94
C ARG A 104 -6.97 1.76 -3.62
N VAL A 105 -5.64 1.71 -3.69
CA VAL A 105 -4.90 0.57 -4.26
C VAL A 105 -5.26 -0.72 -3.53
N ARG A 106 -5.32 -0.68 -2.19
CA ARG A 106 -5.72 -1.84 -1.39
C ARG A 106 -7.14 -2.30 -1.69
N GLN A 107 -8.10 -1.38 -1.77
CA GLN A 107 -9.50 -1.70 -2.03
C GLN A 107 -9.66 -2.35 -3.41
N GLU A 108 -9.08 -1.77 -4.46
CA GLU A 108 -9.16 -2.31 -5.82
C GLU A 108 -8.48 -3.69 -5.91
N LEU A 109 -7.28 -3.85 -5.33
CA LEU A 109 -6.62 -5.15 -5.26
C LEU A 109 -7.47 -6.17 -4.50
N SER A 110 -8.06 -5.79 -3.37
CA SER A 110 -8.93 -6.69 -2.59
C SER A 110 -10.17 -7.11 -3.38
N ARG A 111 -10.77 -6.20 -4.16
CA ARG A 111 -11.90 -6.51 -5.05
C ARG A 111 -11.49 -7.52 -6.11
N HIS A 112 -10.39 -7.26 -6.82
CA HIS A 112 -9.89 -8.15 -7.86
C HIS A 112 -9.54 -9.55 -7.34
N ILE A 113 -8.94 -9.64 -6.14
CA ILE A 113 -8.68 -10.93 -5.49
C ILE A 113 -10.00 -11.66 -5.19
N ALA A 114 -11.00 -10.96 -4.67
CA ALA A 114 -12.30 -11.55 -4.36
C ALA A 114 -13.02 -12.07 -5.62
N GLU A 115 -12.92 -11.34 -6.73
CA GLU A 115 -13.52 -11.72 -8.02
C GLU A 115 -12.80 -12.90 -8.68
N THR A 116 -11.47 -12.93 -8.63
CA THR A 116 -10.65 -13.91 -9.37
C THR A 116 -10.35 -15.17 -8.56
N TYR A 117 -10.17 -15.01 -7.25
CA TYR A 117 -9.85 -16.10 -6.31
C TYR A 117 -10.86 -16.15 -5.16
N PRO A 118 -12.15 -16.41 -5.44
CA PRO A 118 -13.19 -16.48 -4.42
C PRO A 118 -12.87 -17.52 -3.34
N SER A 119 -12.19 -18.62 -3.69
CA SER A 119 -11.74 -19.63 -2.73
C SER A 119 -10.75 -19.08 -1.70
N GLN A 120 -9.85 -18.17 -2.10
CA GLN A 120 -8.90 -17.52 -1.18
C GLN A 120 -9.57 -16.43 -0.35
N ALA A 121 -10.53 -15.70 -0.94
CA ALA A 121 -11.33 -14.72 -0.21
C ALA A 121 -12.25 -15.40 0.83
N ALA A 122 -12.80 -16.58 0.52
CA ALA A 122 -13.60 -17.39 1.43
C ALA A 122 -12.75 -18.08 2.51
N ALA A 123 -11.51 -18.46 2.19
CA ALA A 123 -10.55 -19.01 3.16
C ALA A 123 -10.07 -17.96 4.18
N ALA A 124 -10.20 -16.66 3.88
CA ALA A 124 -9.94 -15.64 4.87
C ALA A 124 -11.04 -15.69 5.96
N THR A 125 -10.68 -16.13 7.17
CA THR A 125 -11.55 -16.29 8.36
C THR A 125 -12.39 -15.05 8.75
N SER A 126 -12.25 -13.90 8.07
CA SER A 126 -13.16 -12.76 8.23
C SER A 126 -13.43 -11.98 6.94
N GLY A 127 -13.31 -12.62 5.77
CA GLY A 127 -13.59 -11.97 4.47
C GLY A 127 -12.65 -10.82 4.10
N ARG A 128 -11.49 -10.71 4.76
CA ARG A 128 -10.47 -9.69 4.50
C ARG A 128 -9.13 -10.37 4.21
N PHE A 129 -8.70 -10.29 2.96
CA PHE A 129 -7.45 -10.88 2.49
C PHE A 129 -6.22 -10.16 3.07
N TRP A 130 -6.27 -8.82 3.08
CA TRP A 130 -5.22 -7.98 3.64
C TRP A 130 -5.46 -7.72 5.13
N THR A 131 -4.38 -7.55 5.89
CA THR A 131 -4.48 -7.03 7.25
C THR A 131 -4.97 -5.58 7.27
N SER A 132 -5.56 -5.18 8.40
CA SER A 132 -5.97 -3.79 8.63
C SER A 132 -4.77 -2.84 8.62
N ARG A 133 -3.57 -3.34 8.95
CA ARG A 133 -2.36 -2.53 9.06
C ARG A 133 -1.60 -2.50 7.73
N TYR A 134 -1.11 -1.34 7.32
CA TYR A 134 -0.19 -1.23 6.19
C TYR A 134 0.92 -0.25 6.56
N LEU A 135 2.10 -0.47 6.01
CA LEU A 135 3.22 0.45 6.18
C LEU A 135 3.17 1.48 5.08
N LEU A 136 3.20 2.77 5.46
CA LEU A 136 3.30 3.87 4.52
C LEU A 136 4.55 4.68 4.87
N MET A 137 5.48 4.75 3.92
CA MET A 137 6.70 5.55 4.04
C MET A 137 6.73 6.55 2.91
N SER A 138 6.91 7.83 3.24
CA SER A 138 7.16 8.87 2.23
C SER A 138 8.67 9.02 2.05
N GLY A 139 9.12 9.12 0.80
CA GLY A 139 10.54 9.17 0.45
C GLY A 139 11.12 7.81 0.07
N GLU A 140 12.13 7.39 0.81
CA GLU A 140 12.91 6.17 0.50
C GLU A 140 12.11 4.89 0.79
N PRO A 141 12.33 3.83 -0.02
CA PRO A 141 11.68 2.55 0.20
C PRO A 141 12.12 1.92 1.52
N PRO A 142 11.20 1.23 2.23
CA PRO A 142 11.55 0.53 3.45
C PRO A 142 12.61 -0.54 3.16
N THR A 143 13.60 -0.64 4.04
CA THR A 143 14.58 -1.72 3.95
C THR A 143 13.92 -3.08 4.17
N SER A 144 14.50 -4.13 3.59
CA SER A 144 14.03 -5.52 3.78
C SER A 144 13.90 -5.91 5.25
N GLN A 145 14.73 -5.34 6.12
CA GLN A 145 14.65 -5.51 7.57
C GLN A 145 13.35 -4.91 8.13
N ARG A 146 13.03 -3.65 7.79
CA ARG A 146 11.80 -2.98 8.24
C ARG A 146 10.53 -3.67 7.75
N ILE A 147 10.53 -4.14 6.50
CA ILE A 147 9.42 -4.94 5.96
C ILE A 147 9.23 -6.20 6.80
N SER A 148 10.32 -6.90 7.10
CA SER A 148 10.27 -8.16 7.87
C SER A 148 9.86 -7.93 9.33
N GLU A 149 10.30 -6.83 9.95
CA GLU A 149 9.84 -6.43 11.28
C GLU A 149 8.33 -6.12 11.27
N PHE A 150 7.86 -5.31 10.32
CA PHE A 150 6.45 -4.94 10.20
C PHE A 150 5.54 -6.16 9.97
N VAL A 151 5.98 -7.11 9.14
CA VAL A 151 5.32 -8.41 8.95
C VAL A 151 5.17 -9.14 10.27
N ARG A 152 6.25 -9.25 11.06
CA ARG A 152 6.26 -9.95 12.35
C ARG A 152 5.35 -9.28 13.38
N GLU A 153 5.39 -7.95 13.45
CA GLU A 153 4.50 -7.15 14.29
C GLU A 153 3.03 -7.35 13.91
N THR A 154 2.74 -7.36 12.60
CA THR A 154 1.38 -7.53 12.08
C THR A 154 0.80 -8.91 12.36
N ARG A 155 1.66 -9.94 12.35
CA ARG A 155 1.27 -11.33 12.61
C ARG A 155 1.15 -11.69 14.10
N GLY A 156 1.30 -10.71 14.99
CA GLY A 156 1.22 -10.94 16.44
C GLY A 156 2.39 -11.77 16.99
N THR A 157 3.41 -12.07 16.17
CA THR A 157 4.69 -12.59 16.64
C THR A 157 5.55 -11.41 17.08
N SER A 158 5.01 -10.61 18.00
CA SER A 158 5.89 -9.79 18.84
C SER A 158 6.82 -10.80 19.51
N PRO A 159 8.15 -10.75 19.31
CA PRO A 159 9.00 -11.25 20.38
C PRO A 159 8.54 -10.44 21.60
N LEU A 160 8.05 -11.14 22.61
CA LEU A 160 7.80 -10.57 23.93
C LEU A 160 8.97 -9.62 24.20
N ARG A 161 8.72 -8.32 24.29
CA ARG A 161 9.69 -7.42 24.90
C ARG A 161 9.77 -7.87 26.35
N PRO A 162 10.87 -8.49 26.83
CA PRO A 162 11.08 -8.51 28.26
C PRO A 162 11.43 -7.05 28.61
N HIS A 163 10.47 -6.34 29.21
CA HIS A 163 10.79 -5.13 29.94
C HIS A 163 11.82 -5.51 31.01
N ARG A 164 13.02 -4.93 30.92
CA ARG A 164 13.97 -4.86 32.02
C ARG A 164 14.52 -3.46 32.11
#